data_AF-A0A382G916-F1
#
_entry.id   AF-A0A382G916-F1
#
_cell.length_a   1.000
_cell.length_b   1.000
_cell.length_c   1.000
_cell.angle_alpha   90.00
_cell.angle_beta   90.00
_cell.angle_gamma   90.00
#
_symmetry.space_group_name_H-M   'P 1'
#
loop_
_entity.id
_entity.type
_entity.pdbx_description
1 polymer ?
#
loop_
_entity_poly.entity_id
_entity_poly.type
_entity_poly.pdbx_seq_one_letter_code
_entity_poly.pdbx_strand_id
1 'polypeptide(L)'
;VLKWALPILVILSLLSAQKRWYRGNLKGMSEFTMDISITGLDDPVWDKKVKQMVLFFFDQYKVKINPERFSPVLQLRFEILDSRVNPVSAYNLELSVLDFHVPHNEYTDNLPEKKVIKQFKSGRIYERQVLGQTSSNILREDMEKKLILLLDDFIDQWFRDNPIKQF
;
A
#
# COMPACT_ATOMS: atom_id res chain seq x y z
N VAL A 1 -24.89 48.39 12.54
CA VAL A 1 -24.87 46.92 12.75
C VAL A 1 -24.78 46.14 11.43
N LEU A 2 -25.49 46.54 10.36
CA LEU A 2 -25.57 45.80 9.09
C LEU A 2 -24.28 45.69 8.24
N LYS A 3 -23.30 46.60 8.41
CA LYS A 3 -22.08 46.65 7.56
C LYS A 3 -21.16 45.42 7.69
N TRP A 4 -21.20 44.74 8.84
CA TRP A 4 -20.39 43.54 9.10
C TRP A 4 -21.10 42.24 8.71
N ALA A 5 -22.40 42.28 8.42
CA ALA A 5 -23.18 41.08 8.12
C ALA A 5 -22.74 40.41 6.81
N LEU A 6 -22.44 41.21 5.78
CA LEU A 6 -22.01 40.74 4.46
C LEU A 6 -20.66 40.00 4.48
N PRO A 7 -19.57 40.54 5.06
CA PRO A 7 -18.31 39.79 5.14
C PRO A 7 -18.42 38.53 6.00
N ILE A 8 -19.21 38.55 7.09
CA ILE A 8 -19.45 37.37 7.93
C ILE A 8 -20.17 36.26 7.14
N LEU A 9 -21.16 36.61 6.32
CA LEU A 9 -21.89 35.67 5.46
C LEU A 9 -20.99 35.03 4.40
N VAL A 10 -20.06 35.80 3.82
CA VAL A 10 -19.07 35.29 2.85
C VAL A 10 -18.08 34.33 3.53
N ILE A 11 -17.62 34.63 4.75
CA ILE A 11 -16.73 33.72 5.50
C ILE A 11 -17.46 32.41 5.85
N LEU A 12 -18.72 32.50 6.30
CA LEU A 12 -19.54 31.32 6.62
C LEU A 12 -19.83 30.45 5.38
N SER A 13 -20.03 31.05 4.21
CA SER A 13 -20.26 30.31 2.97
C SER A 13 -18.98 29.62 2.48
N LEU A 14 -17.81 30.27 2.58
CA LEU A 14 -16.51 29.68 2.27
C LEU A 14 -16.17 28.50 3.19
N LEU A 15 -16.39 28.63 4.51
CA LEU A 15 -16.17 27.54 5.47
C LEU A 15 -17.10 26.34 5.19
N SER A 16 -18.35 26.60 4.83
CA SER A 16 -19.33 25.56 4.49
C SER A 16 -18.99 24.86 3.17
N ALA A 17 -18.51 25.61 2.18
CA ALA A 17 -18.05 25.09 0.91
C ALA A 17 -16.78 24.25 1.07
N GLN A 18 -15.81 24.71 1.85
CA GLN A 18 -14.60 23.96 2.17
C GLN A 18 -14.94 22.62 2.85
N LYS A 19 -15.84 22.63 3.83
CA LYS A 19 -16.26 21.41 4.53
C LYS A 19 -16.97 20.43 3.61
N ARG A 20 -17.85 20.91 2.72
CA ARG A 20 -18.54 20.06 1.72
C ARG A 20 -17.58 19.53 0.66
N TRP A 21 -16.68 20.37 0.17
CA TRP A 21 -15.67 19.98 -0.81
C TRP A 21 -14.68 18.97 -0.22
N TYR A 22 -14.19 19.19 1.00
CA TYR A 22 -13.38 18.21 1.74
C TYR A 22 -14.14 16.90 1.91
N ARG A 23 -15.41 16.97 2.35
CA ARG A 23 -16.23 15.77 2.60
C ARG A 23 -16.54 14.98 1.33
N GLY A 24 -16.68 15.64 0.18
CA GLY A 24 -17.01 15.02 -1.11
C GLY A 24 -15.80 14.59 -1.93
N ASN A 25 -14.66 15.28 -1.81
CA ASN A 25 -13.49 15.06 -2.66
C ASN A 25 -12.28 14.49 -1.91
N LEU A 26 -12.04 14.88 -0.66
CA LEU A 26 -10.82 14.51 0.08
C LEU A 26 -11.06 13.50 1.20
N LYS A 27 -12.29 13.35 1.69
CA LYS A 27 -12.63 12.44 2.78
C LYS A 27 -12.41 10.99 2.31
N GLY A 28 -11.44 10.32 2.93
CA GLY A 28 -11.05 8.95 2.57
C GLY A 28 -9.91 8.86 1.55
N MET A 29 -9.54 9.96 0.85
CA MET A 29 -8.30 10.01 0.06
C MET A 29 -7.05 9.95 0.95
N SER A 30 -7.17 10.45 2.19
CA SER A 30 -6.12 10.36 3.21
C SER A 30 -5.84 8.92 3.65
N GLU A 31 -6.80 8.02 3.48
CA GLU A 31 -6.70 6.62 3.88
C GLU A 31 -6.17 5.82 2.70
N PHE A 32 -4.84 5.80 2.56
CA PHE A 32 -4.23 4.68 1.85
C PHE A 32 -4.64 3.46 2.64
N THR A 33 -5.41 2.61 1.97
CA THR A 33 -5.69 1.30 2.47
C THR A 33 -5.30 0.36 1.37
N MET A 34 -4.48 -0.60 1.74
CA MET A 34 -3.92 -1.62 0.88
C MET A 34 -4.23 -2.96 1.51
N ASP A 35 -4.33 -4.01 0.70
CA ASP A 35 -4.28 -5.38 1.20
C ASP A 35 -2.81 -5.85 1.23
N ILE A 36 -2.52 -6.89 2.03
CA ILE A 36 -1.19 -7.51 2.13
C ILE A 36 -1.30 -8.95 1.67
N SER A 37 -0.64 -9.25 0.54
CA SER A 37 -0.47 -10.60 0.03
C SER A 37 0.95 -11.07 0.30
N ILE A 38 1.10 -12.22 0.96
CA ILE A 38 2.39 -12.87 1.19
C ILE A 38 2.41 -14.19 0.41
N THR A 39 3.48 -14.42 -0.35
CA THR A 39 3.65 -15.64 -1.14
C THR A 39 5.05 -16.24 -0.96
N GLY A 40 5.14 -17.57 -1.14
CA GLY A 40 6.41 -18.31 -1.11
C GLY A 40 6.94 -18.66 0.28
N LEU A 41 6.08 -18.59 1.30
CA LEU A 41 6.35 -19.09 2.65
C LEU A 41 5.54 -20.38 2.91
N ASP A 42 6.23 -21.52 2.97
CA ASP A 42 5.58 -22.82 3.20
C ASP A 42 5.21 -23.06 4.67
N ASP A 43 5.91 -22.39 5.61
CA ASP A 43 5.66 -22.51 7.05
C ASP A 43 4.54 -21.55 7.50
N PRO A 44 3.36 -22.05 7.90
CA PRO A 44 2.20 -21.22 8.24
C PRO A 44 2.41 -20.41 9.54
N VAL A 45 3.29 -20.85 10.44
CA VAL A 45 3.63 -20.08 11.65
C VAL A 45 4.47 -18.88 11.27
N TRP A 46 5.43 -19.09 10.37
CA TRP A 46 6.29 -18.02 9.91
C TRP A 46 5.56 -17.01 9.03
N ASP A 47 4.68 -17.48 8.13
CA ASP A 47 3.79 -16.60 7.34
C ASP A 47 2.97 -15.65 8.24
N LYS A 48 2.33 -16.18 9.28
CA LYS A 48 1.59 -15.36 10.25
C LYS A 48 2.47 -14.35 10.97
N LYS A 49 3.69 -14.74 11.34
CA LYS A 49 4.66 -13.84 11.99
C LYS A 49 5.04 -12.70 11.05
N VAL A 50 5.40 -13.00 9.80
CA VAL A 50 5.73 -12.00 8.77
C VAL A 50 4.54 -11.06 8.55
N LYS A 51 3.33 -11.59 8.42
CA LYS A 51 2.11 -10.78 8.28
C LYS A 51 1.93 -9.82 9.45
N GLN A 52 2.09 -10.30 10.68
CA GLN A 52 2.00 -9.46 11.88
C GLN A 52 3.09 -8.39 11.90
N MET A 53 4.34 -8.73 11.56
CA MET A 53 5.45 -7.77 11.48
C MET A 53 5.12 -6.62 10.53
N VAL A 54 4.61 -6.94 9.34
CA VAL A 54 4.24 -5.95 8.32
C VAL A 54 3.06 -5.08 8.79
N LEU A 55 2.04 -5.69 9.39
CA LEU A 55 0.90 -4.97 9.95
C LEU A 55 1.32 -3.99 11.06
N PHE A 56 2.16 -4.45 12.00
CA PHE A 56 2.68 -3.60 13.07
C PHE A 56 3.54 -2.47 12.52
N PHE A 57 4.38 -2.75 11.54
CA PHE A 57 5.21 -1.74 10.88
C PHE A 57 4.35 -0.63 10.30
N PHE A 58 3.31 -0.95 9.52
CA PHE A 58 2.43 0.07 8.94
C PHE A 58 1.61 0.83 9.98
N ASP A 59 1.19 0.17 11.07
CA ASP A 59 0.49 0.81 12.18
C ASP A 59 1.35 1.89 12.85
N GLN A 60 2.66 1.65 13.02
CA GLN A 60 3.61 2.65 13.56
C GLN A 60 3.65 3.93 12.73
N TYR A 61 3.53 3.81 11.41
CA TYR A 61 3.49 4.93 10.48
C TYR A 61 2.07 5.45 10.18
N LYS A 62 1.06 4.96 10.91
CA LYS A 62 -0.37 5.29 10.72
C LYS A 62 -0.88 5.03 9.29
N VAL A 63 -0.23 4.12 8.57
CA VAL A 63 -0.68 3.65 7.27
C VAL A 63 -1.76 2.60 7.52
N LYS A 64 -3.00 2.91 7.11
CA LYS A 64 -4.13 2.01 7.32
C LYS A 64 -4.05 0.84 6.33
N ILE A 65 -4.32 -0.37 6.79
CA ILE A 65 -4.46 -1.57 5.94
C ILE A 65 -5.95 -1.91 5.91
N ASN A 66 -6.52 -2.16 4.72
CA ASN A 66 -7.90 -2.63 4.59
C ASN A 66 -7.91 -3.89 3.73
N PRO A 67 -8.07 -5.08 4.34
CA PRO A 67 -8.09 -6.34 3.60
C PRO A 67 -9.32 -6.49 2.69
N GLU A 68 -10.37 -5.69 2.87
CA GLU A 68 -11.55 -5.70 2.01
C GLU A 68 -11.39 -4.81 0.77
N ARG A 69 -10.31 -4.02 0.67
CA ARG A 69 -10.07 -3.16 -0.49
C ARG A 69 -9.40 -3.94 -1.62
N PHE A 70 -9.96 -3.81 -2.81
CA PHE A 70 -9.48 -4.49 -4.01
C PHE A 70 -8.17 -3.91 -4.61
N SER A 71 -7.92 -2.60 -4.47
CA SER A 71 -6.72 -1.94 -5.01
C SER A 71 -6.37 -0.67 -4.22
N PRO A 72 -5.09 -0.35 -4.01
CA PRO A 72 -3.91 -1.13 -4.39
C PRO A 72 -3.58 -2.25 -3.40
N VAL A 73 -2.80 -3.25 -3.83
CA VAL A 73 -2.39 -4.41 -3.03
C VAL A 73 -0.87 -4.40 -2.87
N LEU A 74 -0.40 -4.49 -1.63
CA LEU A 74 1.00 -4.75 -1.34
C LEU A 74 1.26 -6.24 -1.41
N GLN A 75 2.21 -6.61 -2.25
CA GLN A 75 2.66 -7.98 -2.40
C GLN A 75 4.07 -8.13 -1.84
N LEU A 76 4.23 -9.13 -0.98
CA LEU A 76 5.50 -9.60 -0.46
C LEU A 76 5.72 -11.01 -0.98
N ARG A 77 6.78 -11.19 -1.77
CA ARG A 77 7.12 -12.49 -2.35
C ARG A 77 8.47 -12.92 -1.84
N PHE A 78 8.49 -14.11 -1.24
CA PHE A 78 9.68 -14.79 -0.75
C PHE A 78 10.02 -15.92 -1.72
N GLU A 79 11.26 -15.99 -2.18
CA GLU A 79 11.76 -17.12 -2.95
C GLU A 79 12.97 -17.66 -2.23
N ILE A 80 12.92 -18.91 -1.78
CA ILE A 80 13.95 -19.49 -0.93
C ILE A 80 14.56 -20.68 -1.65
N LEU A 81 15.86 -20.59 -1.91
CA LEU A 81 16.69 -21.67 -2.40
C LEU A 81 17.44 -22.26 -1.22
N ASP A 82 16.74 -23.12 -0.46
CA ASP A 82 17.32 -23.82 0.68
C ASP A 82 17.99 -25.12 0.22
N SER A 83 19.31 -25.17 0.34
CA SER A 83 20.05 -26.40 0.03
C SER A 83 20.03 -27.29 1.26
N ARG A 84 19.29 -28.41 1.21
CA ARG A 84 19.35 -29.46 2.26
C ARG A 84 20.73 -30.12 2.39
N VAL A 85 21.67 -29.79 1.51
CA VAL A 85 23.01 -30.41 1.39
C VAL A 85 24.12 -29.40 1.67
N ASN A 86 23.95 -28.12 1.31
CA ASN A 86 24.95 -27.08 1.55
C ASN A 86 24.61 -26.25 2.80
N PRO A 87 25.61 -25.80 3.58
CA PRO A 87 25.38 -24.98 4.77
C PRO A 87 24.89 -23.54 4.47
N VAL A 88 24.68 -23.23 3.19
CA VAL A 88 24.37 -21.90 2.68
C VAL A 88 23.11 -21.98 1.83
N SER A 89 22.18 -21.07 2.12
CA SER A 89 20.91 -20.91 1.43
C SER A 89 20.87 -19.52 0.78
N ALA A 90 20.16 -19.41 -0.34
CA ALA A 90 19.94 -18.13 -1.02
C ALA A 90 18.47 -17.77 -0.98
N TYR A 91 18.16 -16.49 -1.06
CA TYR A 91 16.78 -16.02 -1.11
C TYR A 91 16.64 -14.76 -1.96
N ASN A 92 15.43 -14.57 -2.47
CA ASN A 92 14.95 -13.33 -3.06
C ASN A 92 13.73 -12.85 -2.27
N LEU A 93 13.75 -11.59 -1.86
CA LEU A 93 12.63 -10.93 -1.22
C LEU A 93 12.19 -9.74 -2.06
N GLU A 94 10.97 -9.79 -2.59
CA GLU A 94 10.37 -8.74 -3.41
C GLU A 94 9.21 -8.09 -2.65
N LEU A 95 9.22 -6.75 -2.59
CA LEU A 95 8.11 -5.93 -2.12
C LEU A 95 7.60 -5.12 -3.31
N SER A 96 6.33 -5.29 -3.68
CA SER A 96 5.70 -4.56 -4.77
C SER A 96 4.31 -4.06 -4.41
N VAL A 97 3.86 -2.99 -5.05
CA VAL A 97 2.48 -2.49 -4.95
C VAL A 97 1.81 -2.60 -6.31
N LEU A 98 0.74 -3.38 -6.37
CA LEU A 98 -0.08 -3.59 -7.55
C LEU A 98 -1.30 -2.67 -7.48
N ASP A 99 -1.52 -1.88 -8.54
CA ASP A 99 -2.72 -1.09 -8.72
C ASP A 99 -3.55 -1.60 -9.89
N PHE A 100 -4.79 -1.99 -9.59
CA PHE A 100 -5.81 -2.37 -10.55
C PHE A 100 -6.57 -1.12 -10.99
N HIS A 101 -6.40 -0.76 -12.26
CA HIS A 101 -7.01 0.41 -12.85
C HIS A 101 -7.78 0.06 -14.13
N VAL A 102 -8.72 0.93 -14.48
CA VAL A 102 -9.45 0.85 -15.74
C VAL A 102 -8.89 1.92 -16.67
N PRO A 103 -8.45 1.56 -17.89
CA PRO A 103 -8.02 2.52 -18.90
C PRO A 103 -9.11 3.54 -19.23
N HIS A 104 -8.71 4.78 -19.52
CA HIS A 104 -9.65 5.87 -19.76
C HIS A 104 -10.64 5.56 -20.89
N ASN A 105 -10.17 5.04 -22.02
CA ASN A 105 -11.01 4.64 -23.16
C ASN A 105 -12.04 3.55 -22.77
N GLU A 106 -11.59 2.52 -22.06
CA GLU A 106 -12.48 1.44 -21.61
C GLU A 106 -13.52 1.95 -20.59
N TYR A 107 -13.19 2.96 -19.78
CA TYR A 107 -14.14 3.62 -18.91
C TYR A 107 -15.15 4.50 -19.68
N THR A 108 -14.67 5.33 -20.61
CA THR A 108 -15.53 6.26 -21.37
C THR A 108 -16.48 5.53 -22.31
N ASP A 109 -16.02 4.45 -22.95
CA ASP A 109 -16.80 3.74 -23.95
C ASP A 109 -17.92 2.89 -23.31
N ASN A 110 -17.73 2.44 -22.06
CA ASN A 110 -18.72 1.65 -21.32
C ASN A 110 -19.67 2.51 -20.45
N LEU A 111 -19.40 3.81 -20.30
CA LEU A 111 -20.21 4.74 -19.52
C LEU A 111 -21.67 4.87 -20.05
N PRO A 112 -21.90 5.02 -21.38
CA PRO A 112 -23.25 5.18 -21.93
C PRO A 112 -24.09 3.91 -21.80
N GLU A 113 -23.46 2.73 -21.87
CA GLU A 113 -24.16 1.45 -21.94
C GLU A 113 -24.41 0.81 -20.57
N LYS A 114 -23.93 1.42 -19.47
CA LYS A 114 -23.93 0.84 -18.11
C LYS A 114 -23.37 -0.60 -18.09
N LYS A 115 -22.47 -0.93 -19.01
CA LYS A 115 -21.85 -2.26 -19.06
C LYS A 115 -20.89 -2.39 -17.89
N VAL A 116 -20.97 -3.51 -17.18
CA VAL A 116 -20.01 -3.87 -16.13
C VAL A 116 -18.64 -4.01 -16.78
N ILE A 117 -17.69 -3.17 -16.39
CA ILE A 117 -16.30 -3.27 -16.82
C ILE A 117 -15.72 -4.51 -16.16
N LYS A 118 -15.50 -5.56 -16.95
CA LYS A 118 -15.04 -6.88 -16.46
C LYS A 118 -13.51 -7.03 -16.46
N GLN A 119 -12.79 -6.14 -17.16
CA GLN A 119 -11.35 -6.25 -17.34
C GLN A 119 -10.66 -5.07 -16.64
N PHE A 120 -10.02 -5.37 -15.52
CA PHE A 120 -9.10 -4.44 -14.87
C PHE A 120 -7.69 -4.71 -15.40
N LYS A 121 -6.94 -3.65 -15.70
CA LYS A 121 -5.50 -3.77 -15.93
C LYS A 121 -4.80 -3.63 -14.60
N SER A 122 -3.76 -4.42 -14.38
CA SER A 122 -2.88 -4.26 -13.22
C SER A 122 -1.56 -3.65 -13.66
N GLY A 123 -1.05 -2.73 -12.84
CA GLY A 123 0.29 -2.17 -12.99
C GLY A 123 1.03 -2.24 -11.67
N ARG A 124 2.33 -2.55 -11.70
CA ARG A 124 3.20 -2.36 -10.54
C ARG A 124 3.56 -0.88 -10.45
N ILE A 125 3.08 -0.22 -9.41
CA ILE A 125 3.35 1.21 -9.15
C ILE A 125 4.55 1.41 -8.22
N TYR A 126 4.98 0.35 -7.54
CA TYR A 126 6.20 0.29 -6.74
C TYR A 126 6.77 -1.12 -6.79
N GLU A 127 8.10 -1.25 -6.84
CA GLU A 127 8.81 -2.52 -6.74
C GLU A 127 10.22 -2.31 -6.17
N ARG A 128 10.59 -3.11 -5.19
CA ARG A 128 11.97 -3.30 -4.75
C ARG A 128 12.22 -4.76 -4.43
N GLN A 129 13.45 -5.20 -4.68
CA GLN A 129 13.89 -6.55 -4.40
C GLN A 129 15.23 -6.57 -3.70
N VAL A 130 15.43 -7.56 -2.82
CA VAL A 130 16.70 -7.84 -2.17
C VAL A 130 17.03 -9.30 -2.40
N LEU A 131 18.21 -9.53 -2.99
CA LEU A 131 18.82 -10.85 -3.08
C LEU A 131 19.78 -11.04 -1.90
N GLY A 132 19.69 -12.19 -1.25
CA GLY A 132 20.53 -12.51 -0.11
C GLY A 132 21.05 -13.94 -0.14
N GLN A 133 22.15 -14.14 0.55
CA GLN A 133 22.75 -15.45 0.78
C GLN A 133 23.24 -15.51 2.21
N THR A 134 22.87 -16.55 2.93
CA THR A 134 23.19 -16.70 4.35
C THR A 134 23.18 -18.16 4.75
N SER A 135 23.62 -18.47 5.97
CA SER A 135 23.58 -19.85 6.46
C SER A 135 22.16 -20.26 6.81
N SER A 136 21.83 -21.52 6.55
CA SER A 136 20.45 -22.04 6.67
C SER A 136 19.87 -21.89 8.08
N ASN A 137 20.72 -21.86 9.11
CA ASN A 137 20.33 -21.69 10.52
C ASN A 137 19.84 -20.28 10.87
N ILE A 138 20.27 -19.23 10.16
CA ILE A 138 19.86 -17.83 10.41
C ILE A 138 19.04 -17.24 9.27
N LEU A 139 18.70 -18.06 8.27
CA LEU A 139 18.00 -17.68 7.05
C LEU A 139 16.73 -16.86 7.30
N ARG A 140 15.89 -17.32 8.24
CA ARG A 140 14.65 -16.62 8.61
C ARG A 140 14.92 -15.25 9.23
N GLU A 141 15.86 -15.19 10.18
CA GLU A 141 16.22 -13.95 10.86
C GLU A 141 16.80 -12.92 9.89
N ASP A 142 17.65 -13.37 8.96
CA ASP A 142 18.24 -12.49 7.95
C ASP A 142 17.18 -11.94 6.98
N MET A 143 16.25 -12.78 6.50
CA MET A 143 15.12 -12.33 5.67
C MET A 143 14.20 -11.35 6.42
N GLU A 144 13.92 -11.59 7.70
CA GLU A 144 13.13 -10.67 8.53
C GLU A 144 13.80 -9.29 8.65
N LYS A 145 15.13 -9.25 8.80
CA LYS A 145 15.90 -8.00 8.80
C LYS A 145 15.83 -7.29 7.44
N LYS A 146 15.97 -8.04 6.33
CA LYS A 146 15.86 -7.46 4.98
C LYS A 146 14.45 -6.95 4.68
N LEU A 147 13.43 -7.62 5.18
CA LEU A 147 12.04 -7.18 5.04
C LEU A 147 11.83 -5.81 5.70
N ILE A 148 12.35 -5.60 6.91
CA ILE A 148 12.25 -4.31 7.60
C ILE A 148 12.90 -3.20 6.74
N LEU A 149 14.09 -3.45 6.19
CA LEU A 149 14.76 -2.48 5.31
C LEU A 149 13.92 -2.14 4.06
N LEU A 150 13.30 -3.14 3.44
CA LEU A 150 12.41 -2.92 2.29
C LEU A 150 11.16 -2.12 2.66
N LEU A 151 10.60 -2.37 3.85
CA LEU A 151 9.45 -1.66 4.36
C LEU A 151 9.80 -0.20 4.71
N ASP A 152 10.97 0.05 5.30
CA ASP A 152 11.49 1.41 5.56
C ASP A 152 11.65 2.18 4.26
N ASP A 153 12.33 1.59 3.27
CA ASP A 153 12.49 2.17 1.94
C ASP A 153 11.15 2.51 1.27
N PHE A 154 10.16 1.61 1.42
CA PHE A 154 8.82 1.81 0.88
C PHE A 154 8.11 2.96 1.57
N ILE A 155 8.14 3.03 2.90
CA ILE A 155 7.49 4.09 3.66
C ILE A 155 8.11 5.46 3.37
N ASP A 156 9.43 5.52 3.26
CA ASP A 156 10.15 6.72 2.88
C ASP A 156 9.70 7.24 1.52
N GLN A 157 9.59 6.34 0.53
CA GLN A 157 9.08 6.69 -0.79
C GLN A 157 7.61 7.09 -0.74
N TRP A 158 6.81 6.34 0.02
CA TRP A 158 5.39 6.58 0.18
C TRP A 158 5.11 7.99 0.69
N PHE A 159 5.81 8.44 1.73
CA PHE A 159 5.64 9.79 2.27
C PHE A 159 6.16 10.89 1.35
N ARG A 160 7.19 10.62 0.54
CA ARG A 160 7.63 11.56 -0.52
C ARG A 160 6.57 11.74 -1.60
N ASP A 161 5.94 10.64 -2.01
CA ASP A 161 4.91 10.65 -3.07
C ASP A 161 3.55 11.14 -2.55
N ASN A 162 3.32 11.08 -1.23
CA ASN A 162 2.07 11.48 -0.57
C ASN A 162 2.31 12.53 0.55
N PRO A 163 2.82 13.74 0.23
CA PRO A 163 3.27 14.71 1.25
C PRO A 163 2.15 15.23 2.17
N ILE A 164 0.89 15.22 1.71
CA ILE A 164 -0.27 15.63 2.53
C ILE A 164 -0.50 14.67 3.73
N LYS A 165 0.09 13.47 3.69
CA LYS A 165 -0.09 12.43 4.73
C LYS A 165 0.97 12.46 5.84
N GLN A 166 1.89 13.43 5.84
CA GLN A 166 2.92 13.60 6.87
C GLN A 166 2.42 14.30 8.15
N PHE A 167 1.19 14.83 8.16
CA PHE A 167 0.64 15.68 9.23
C PHE A 167 -0.67 15.14 9.80
#